data_AF-A0A136P7I4-F1
#
_entry.id   AF-A0A136P7I4-F1
#
_cell.length_a   1.000
_cell.length_b   1.000
_cell.length_c   1.000
_cell.angle_alpha   90.00
_cell.angle_beta   90.00
_cell.angle_gamma   90.00
#
_symmetry.space_group_name_H-M   'P 1'
#
loop_
_entity.id
_entity.type
_entity.pdbx_description
1 polymer ?
#
loop_
_entity_poly.entity_id
_entity_poly.type
_entity_poly.pdbx_seq_one_letter_code
_entity_poly.pdbx_strand_id
1 'polypeptide(L)'
;MKKKLSLKKVKTTHTKKDDKVSVIRFSVSPPKPAAGSKVTVKMTIKNVSDKLLKHIPWQIVKNKKILCHGVRNDVPAGNSFQVSVTWTAIKGNHFFYGDADPKNVLREPKIKQFNNLPQGSDIIIK
;
A
#
# COMPACT_ATOMS: atom_id res chain seq x y z
N MET A 1 7.26 -32.08 46.94
CA MET A 1 8.01 -30.87 46.52
C MET A 1 7.55 -30.45 45.13
N LYS A 2 6.93 -29.27 44.96
CA LYS A 2 6.49 -28.77 43.64
C LYS A 2 7.65 -27.97 43.01
N LYS A 3 8.23 -28.45 41.91
CA LYS A 3 9.22 -27.68 41.12
C LYS A 3 8.50 -26.51 40.45
N LYS A 4 8.81 -25.29 40.87
CA LYS A 4 8.35 -24.04 40.23
C LYS A 4 9.17 -23.84 38.95
N LEU A 5 8.59 -24.11 37.78
CA LEU A 5 9.19 -23.70 36.51
C LEU A 5 9.13 -22.17 36.43
N SER A 6 10.30 -21.53 36.54
CA SER A 6 10.47 -20.13 36.18
C SER A 6 10.59 -20.05 34.66
N LEU A 7 9.54 -19.60 34.00
CA LEU A 7 9.61 -19.17 32.60
C LEU A 7 10.51 -17.93 32.55
N LYS A 8 11.80 -18.12 32.24
CA LYS A 8 12.65 -17.01 31.82
C LYS A 8 11.94 -16.38 30.62
N LYS A 9 11.47 -15.14 30.77
CA LYS A 9 11.10 -14.29 29.63
C LYS A 9 12.33 -14.19 28.75
N VAL A 10 12.38 -15.04 27.71
CA VAL A 10 13.33 -14.87 26.62
C VAL A 10 12.98 -13.50 26.05
N LYS A 11 13.80 -12.49 26.34
CA LYS A 11 13.87 -11.30 25.49
C LYS A 11 14.38 -11.83 24.16
N THR A 12 13.47 -12.26 23.30
CA THR A 12 13.77 -12.50 21.90
C THR A 12 14.18 -11.15 21.35
N THR A 13 15.48 -10.93 21.21
CA THR A 13 16.03 -9.85 20.40
C THR A 13 15.41 -10.00 19.01
N HIS A 14 14.34 -9.25 18.72
CA HIS A 14 13.71 -9.22 17.41
C HIS A 14 14.66 -8.51 16.44
N THR A 15 15.58 -9.28 15.86
CA THR A 15 16.32 -8.91 14.65
C THR A 15 15.53 -9.23 13.38
N LYS A 16 14.22 -9.48 13.50
CA LYS A 16 13.33 -9.61 12.35
C LYS A 16 12.88 -8.20 11.95
N LYS A 17 13.18 -7.78 10.71
CA LYS A 17 12.60 -6.55 10.15
C LYS A 17 11.08 -6.72 10.11
N ASP A 18 10.40 -6.09 11.05
CA ASP A 18 8.93 -6.07 11.19
C ASP A 18 8.28 -4.85 10.53
N ASP A 19 9.04 -4.11 9.72
CA ASP A 19 8.54 -3.09 8.82
C ASP A 19 7.38 -3.69 8.02
N LYS A 20 6.25 -2.99 8.01
CA LYS A 20 5.03 -3.49 7.38
C LYS A 20 4.17 -2.33 6.92
N VAL A 21 3.74 -2.35 5.67
CA VAL A 21 2.76 -1.40 5.14
C VAL A 21 1.51 -2.12 4.67
N SER A 22 0.47 -1.36 4.39
CA SER A 22 -0.76 -1.89 3.84
C SER A 22 -1.45 -0.81 3.03
N VAL A 23 -1.97 -1.15 1.86
CA VAL A 23 -2.92 -0.28 1.18
C VAL A 23 -4.30 -0.53 1.77
N ILE A 24 -4.82 0.46 2.50
CA ILE A 24 -6.08 0.34 3.24
C ILE A 24 -7.27 0.92 2.48
N ARG A 25 -7.03 1.72 1.43
CA ARG A 25 -8.08 2.25 0.55
C ARG A 25 -7.53 2.50 -0.84
N PHE A 26 -8.32 2.15 -1.84
CA PHE A 26 -8.11 2.52 -3.23
C PHE A 26 -9.43 2.97 -3.83
N SER A 27 -9.44 4.03 -4.62
CA SER A 27 -10.67 4.53 -5.23
C SER A 27 -10.40 5.28 -6.53
N VAL A 28 -11.30 5.11 -7.49
CA VAL A 28 -11.30 5.84 -8.75
C VAL A 28 -12.62 6.60 -8.88
N SER A 29 -12.55 7.90 -9.18
CA SER A 29 -13.74 8.77 -9.25
C SER A 29 -13.67 9.73 -10.44
N PRO A 30 -14.75 9.94 -11.20
CA PRO A 30 -16.03 9.24 -11.07
C PRO A 30 -15.94 7.77 -11.55
N PRO A 31 -16.83 6.87 -11.06
CA PRO A 31 -16.79 5.43 -11.42
C PRO A 31 -17.23 5.15 -12.86
N LYS A 32 -17.95 6.09 -13.49
CA LYS A 32 -18.38 6.05 -14.89
C LYS A 32 -18.00 7.35 -15.59
N PRO A 33 -16.70 7.60 -15.85
CA PRO A 33 -16.25 8.83 -16.48
C PRO A 33 -16.62 8.84 -17.98
N ALA A 34 -17.00 10.00 -18.50
CA ALA A 34 -17.09 10.23 -19.93
C ALA A 34 -15.69 10.37 -20.54
N ALA A 35 -15.50 9.99 -21.81
CA ALA A 35 -14.25 10.25 -22.51
C ALA A 35 -13.90 11.76 -22.45
N GLY A 36 -12.62 12.07 -22.24
CA GLY A 36 -12.12 13.44 -22.06
C GLY A 36 -12.29 14.02 -20.64
N SER A 37 -13.09 13.38 -19.77
CA SER A 37 -13.26 13.87 -18.39
C SER A 37 -12.05 13.56 -17.49
N LYS A 38 -11.88 14.34 -16.43
CA LYS A 38 -10.85 14.09 -15.42
C LYS A 38 -11.31 13.02 -14.44
N VAL A 39 -10.49 11.98 -14.30
CA VAL A 39 -10.62 10.92 -13.31
C VAL A 39 -9.57 11.13 -12.24
N THR A 40 -9.97 11.07 -10.98
CA THR A 40 -9.05 11.08 -9.84
C THR A 40 -8.90 9.67 -9.29
N VAL A 41 -7.67 9.18 -9.26
CA VAL A 41 -7.30 7.92 -8.62
C VAL A 41 -6.65 8.26 -7.28
N LYS A 42 -7.13 7.64 -6.19
CA LYS A 42 -6.64 7.84 -4.82
C LYS A 42 -6.24 6.52 -4.21
N MET A 43 -5.17 6.55 -3.43
CA MET A 43 -4.68 5.43 -2.63
C MET A 43 -4.33 5.93 -1.22
N THR A 44 -4.72 5.17 -0.20
CA THR A 44 -4.34 5.41 1.20
C THR A 44 -3.49 4.25 1.70
N ILE A 45 -2.28 4.56 2.16
CA ILE A 45 -1.29 3.61 2.66
C ILE A 45 -1.15 3.81 4.16
N LYS A 46 -1.13 2.73 4.92
CA LYS A 46 -0.95 2.72 6.37
C LYS A 46 0.36 2.02 6.73
N ASN A 47 1.13 2.63 7.64
CA ASN A 47 2.18 1.93 8.35
C ASN A 47 1.51 1.04 9.41
N VAL A 48 1.64 -0.28 9.25
CA VAL A 48 1.08 -1.30 10.15
C VAL A 48 2.16 -2.03 10.93
N SER A 49 3.39 -1.49 10.96
CA SER A 49 4.43 -1.87 11.90
C SER A 49 4.26 -1.18 13.26
N ASP A 50 5.04 -1.61 14.24
CA ASP A 50 5.10 -1.06 15.59
C ASP A 50 6.09 0.11 15.73
N LYS A 51 6.68 0.56 14.62
CA LYS A 51 7.70 1.63 14.61
C LYS A 51 7.52 2.61 13.46
N LEU A 52 8.29 3.71 13.51
CA LEU A 52 8.40 4.68 12.43
C LEU A 52 9.02 4.04 11.17
N LEU A 53 8.36 4.19 10.03
CA LEU A 53 8.92 3.83 8.73
C LEU A 53 9.53 5.06 8.06
N LYS A 54 10.83 4.98 7.77
CA LYS A 54 11.61 6.08 7.19
C LYS A 54 11.44 6.23 5.69
N HIS A 55 11.05 5.18 4.99
CA HIS A 55 11.04 5.15 3.53
C HIS A 55 9.98 4.16 3.02
N ILE A 56 8.82 4.66 2.58
CA ILE A 56 7.75 3.85 2.00
C ILE A 56 7.62 4.21 0.52
N PRO A 57 8.16 3.40 -0.41
CA PRO A 57 7.91 3.59 -1.82
C PRO A 57 6.48 3.19 -2.17
N TRP A 58 5.89 3.82 -3.17
CA TRP A 58 4.53 3.53 -3.61
C TRP A 58 4.35 3.85 -5.10
N GLN A 59 3.36 3.21 -5.73
CA GLN A 59 2.97 3.48 -7.11
C GLN A 59 1.46 3.35 -7.33
N ILE A 60 0.95 4.05 -8.34
CA ILE A 60 -0.38 3.87 -8.93
C ILE A 60 -0.15 3.45 -10.39
N VAL A 61 -0.77 2.35 -10.80
CA VAL A 61 -0.57 1.73 -12.11
C VAL A 61 -1.88 1.67 -12.88
N LYS A 62 -1.82 1.93 -14.19
CA LYS A 62 -2.92 1.76 -15.15
C LYS A 62 -2.49 0.82 -16.27
N ASN A 63 -3.23 -0.27 -16.49
CA ASN A 63 -2.93 -1.25 -17.57
C ASN A 63 -1.45 -1.65 -17.64
N LYS A 64 -0.86 -2.00 -16.48
CA LYS A 64 0.56 -2.37 -16.30
C LYS A 64 1.57 -1.22 -16.52
N LYS A 65 1.14 0.01 -16.76
CA LYS A 65 2.00 1.20 -16.86
C LYS A 65 1.90 2.06 -15.60
N ILE A 66 3.03 2.43 -15.01
CA ILE A 66 3.07 3.34 -13.85
C ILE A 66 2.51 4.70 -14.29
N LEU A 67 1.46 5.15 -13.61
CA LEU A 67 0.83 6.45 -13.82
C LEU A 67 1.44 7.52 -12.91
N CYS A 68 1.74 7.14 -11.66
CA CYS A 68 2.40 7.98 -10.68
C CYS A 68 3.12 7.09 -9.66
N HIS A 69 4.22 7.58 -9.10
CA HIS A 69 4.95 6.91 -8.03
C HIS A 69 5.62 7.93 -7.13
N GLY A 70 6.09 7.49 -5.97
CA GLY A 70 6.85 8.32 -5.07
C GLY A 70 7.31 7.56 -3.84
N VAL A 71 7.82 8.33 -2.90
CA VAL A 71 8.26 7.84 -1.59
C VAL A 71 7.63 8.73 -0.53
N ARG A 72 7.10 8.12 0.53
CA ARG A 72 6.76 8.84 1.76
C ARG A 72 7.77 8.49 2.83
N ASN A 73 8.37 9.52 3.42
CA ASN A 73 9.28 9.38 4.55
C ASN A 73 8.54 9.59 5.88
N ASP A 74 9.15 9.09 6.96
CA ASP A 74 8.76 9.36 8.34
C ASP A 74 7.27 9.16 8.64
N VAL A 75 6.73 7.98 8.35
CA VAL A 75 5.34 7.62 8.69
C VAL A 75 5.32 6.89 10.03
N PRO A 76 4.81 7.50 11.12
CA PRO A 76 4.76 6.86 12.43
C PRO A 76 3.96 5.55 12.42
N ALA A 77 4.21 4.70 13.42
CA ALA A 77 3.47 3.46 13.62
C ALA A 77 1.96 3.75 13.67
N GLY A 78 1.16 2.98 12.95
CA GLY A 78 -0.29 3.13 12.91
C GLY A 78 -0.81 4.32 12.08
N ASN A 79 0.05 5.23 11.63
CA ASN A 79 -0.38 6.36 10.80
C ASN A 79 -0.56 5.96 9.34
N SER A 80 -1.38 6.72 8.63
CA SER A 80 -1.61 6.57 7.20
C SER A 80 -1.42 7.87 6.45
N PHE A 81 -1.15 7.77 5.15
CA PHE A 81 -1.10 8.91 4.24
C PHE A 81 -1.86 8.59 2.95
N GLN A 82 -2.37 9.63 2.30
CA GLN A 82 -3.07 9.52 1.03
C GLN A 82 -2.20 10.09 -0.10
N VAL A 83 -2.31 9.47 -1.27
CA VAL A 83 -1.73 9.94 -2.53
C VAL A 83 -2.79 9.93 -3.62
N SER A 84 -2.62 10.77 -4.64
CA SER A 84 -3.59 10.88 -5.72
C SER A 84 -2.96 11.30 -7.03
N VAL A 85 -3.56 10.89 -8.14
CA VAL A 85 -3.21 11.31 -9.49
C VAL A 85 -4.46 11.54 -10.33
N THR A 86 -4.41 12.51 -11.23
CA THR A 86 -5.46 12.75 -12.21
C THR A 86 -5.11 12.12 -13.55
N TRP A 87 -6.07 11.48 -14.19
CA TRP A 87 -5.96 10.91 -15.53
C TRP A 87 -7.15 11.37 -16.39
N THR A 88 -6.88 11.72 -17.65
CA THR A 88 -7.94 12.07 -18.61
C THR A 88 -8.51 10.80 -19.22
N ALA A 89 -9.82 10.59 -19.07
CA ALA A 89 -10.53 9.39 -19.52
C ALA A 89 -10.41 9.19 -21.04
N ILE A 90 -10.05 7.98 -21.46
CA ILE A 90 -10.00 7.55 -22.86
C ILE A 90 -10.96 6.38 -23.03
N LYS A 91 -11.66 6.29 -24.16
CA LYS A 91 -12.56 5.17 -24.44
C LYS A 91 -11.86 3.81 -24.26
N GLY A 92 -12.63 2.82 -23.82
CA GLY A 92 -12.17 1.45 -23.60
C GLY A 92 -12.07 1.08 -22.12
N ASN A 93 -11.47 -0.08 -21.88
CA ASN A 93 -11.32 -0.68 -20.55
C ASN A 93 -9.98 -0.28 -19.94
N HIS A 94 -10.02 0.23 -18.70
CA HIS A 94 -8.83 0.59 -17.96
C HIS A 94 -8.88 -0.02 -16.57
N PHE A 95 -7.83 -0.75 -16.22
CA PHE A 95 -7.62 -1.32 -14.90
C PHE A 95 -6.62 -0.48 -14.13
N PHE A 96 -7.01 -0.04 -12.94
CA PHE A 96 -6.17 0.71 -12.02
C PHE A 96 -5.88 -0.10 -10.77
N TYR A 97 -4.66 -0.03 -10.26
CA TYR A 97 -4.35 -0.53 -8.92
C TYR A 97 -3.28 0.34 -8.26
N GLY A 98 -3.28 0.31 -6.93
CA GLY A 98 -2.24 0.91 -6.10
C GLY A 98 -1.25 -0.16 -5.66
N ASP A 99 -0.05 0.21 -5.26
CA ASP A 99 0.93 -0.75 -4.76
C ASP A 99 1.88 -0.04 -3.81
N ALA A 100 1.98 -0.54 -2.58
CA ALA A 100 2.90 -0.06 -1.57
C ALA A 100 4.13 -0.96 -1.50
N ASP A 101 5.31 -0.38 -1.46
CA ASP A 101 6.57 -1.10 -1.51
C ASP A 101 6.73 -2.09 -2.69
N PRO A 102 6.57 -1.63 -3.95
CA PRO A 102 6.52 -2.49 -5.14
C PRO A 102 7.79 -3.32 -5.39
N LYS A 103 8.91 -2.92 -4.79
CA LYS A 103 10.22 -3.60 -4.92
C LYS A 103 10.63 -4.33 -3.65
N ASN A 104 9.73 -4.44 -2.67
CA ASN A 104 9.99 -5.05 -1.37
C ASN A 104 11.23 -4.47 -0.66
N VAL A 105 11.39 -3.14 -0.71
CA VAL A 105 12.48 -2.37 -0.08
C VAL A 105 12.41 -2.47 1.45
N LEU A 106 11.20 -2.54 2.01
CA LEU A 106 10.96 -2.76 3.44
C LEU A 106 11.34 -4.20 3.86
N ARG A 107 11.53 -5.10 2.89
CA ARG A 107 11.88 -6.51 3.08
C ARG A 107 10.84 -7.26 3.91
N GLU A 108 9.57 -7.01 3.61
CA GLU A 108 8.45 -7.72 4.21
C GLU A 108 8.52 -9.20 3.83
N PRO A 109 8.17 -10.12 4.75
CA PRO A 109 8.01 -11.54 4.39
C PRO A 109 6.89 -11.68 3.35
N LYS A 110 7.01 -12.62 2.42
CA LYS A 110 6.06 -12.80 1.30
C LYS A 110 4.58 -12.81 1.73
N ILE A 111 4.27 -13.44 2.87
CA ILE A 111 2.90 -13.49 3.42
C ILE A 111 2.32 -12.11 3.79
N LYS A 112 3.17 -11.12 4.08
CA LYS A 112 2.81 -9.73 4.39
C LYS A 112 2.91 -8.81 3.16
N GLN A 113 3.22 -9.32 1.97
CA GLN A 113 3.23 -8.49 0.75
C GLN A 113 1.83 -8.44 0.10
N PHE A 114 0.96 -9.41 0.38
CA PHE A 114 -0.38 -9.45 -0.22
C PHE A 114 -1.27 -8.26 0.16
N ASN A 115 -1.07 -7.66 1.35
CA ASN A 115 -1.83 -6.49 1.78
C ASN A 115 -1.27 -5.16 1.25
N ASN A 116 -0.20 -5.21 0.46
CA ASN A 116 0.36 -4.06 -0.23
C ASN A 116 -0.30 -3.80 -1.60
N LEU A 117 -1.03 -4.78 -2.13
CA LEU A 117 -1.85 -4.65 -3.33
C LEU A 117 -3.32 -4.51 -2.89
N PRO A 118 -3.97 -3.34 -3.02
CA PRO A 118 -5.41 -3.25 -2.92
C PRO A 118 -6.03 -4.03 -4.07
N GLN A 119 -7.24 -4.55 -3.86
CA GLN A 119 -8.11 -4.95 -4.96
C GLN A 119 -8.22 -3.74 -5.91
N GLY A 120 -7.72 -3.88 -7.14
CA GLY A 120 -7.75 -2.81 -8.15
C GLY A 120 -9.18 -2.42 -8.53
N SER A 121 -9.32 -1.44 -9.40
CA SER A 121 -10.62 -1.00 -9.92
C SER A 121 -10.61 -1.00 -11.44
N ASP A 122 -11.54 -1.76 -12.02
CA ASP A 122 -11.87 -1.69 -13.44
C ASP A 122 -12.79 -0.50 -13.71
N ILE A 123 -12.45 0.27 -14.73
CA ILE A 123 -13.25 1.39 -15.23
C ILE A 123 -13.49 1.18 -16.71
N ILE A 124 -14.77 1.12 -17.08
CA ILE A 124 -15.23 0.99 -18.46
C ILE A 124 -15.73 2.35 -18.93
N ILE A 125 -15.13 2.86 -20.00
CA ILE A 125 -15.52 4.13 -20.64
C ILE A 125 -16.12 3.82 -22.00
N LYS A 126 -17.40 4.14 -22.15
CA LYS A 126 -18.16 3.99 -23.40
C LYS A 126 -17.87 5.12 -24.38
#